data_AF-A0A9X0XCW8-F1
#
_entry.id   AF-A0A9X0XCW8-F1
#
_cell.length_a   1.000
_cell.length_b   1.000
_cell.length_c   1.000
_cell.angle_alpha   90.00
_cell.angle_beta   90.00
_cell.angle_gamma   90.00
#
_symmetry.space_group_name_H-M   'P 1'
#
loop_
_entity.id
_entity.type
_entity.pdbx_description
1 polymer ?
#
loop_
_entity_poly.entity_id
_entity_poly.type
_entity_poly.pdbx_seq_one_letter_code
_entity_poly.pdbx_strand_id
1 'polypeptide(L)'
;MNRILSRKSPPSKAWQTHRRQLCQLPIALACGLGAGLGAAPIQATESDEVRLALLIGNRHYPSPYDLPPVHKNVRDLRAALERWGFVVTEAVDLAPAALLQAIQSFGQLARQAPEDATVLFYFTGHGLQVEAENLMVGAGISPAHAADHLLRSSLQLTRDVIEQLPQRATGLSIAVIDACRTSLKEALQGGGLNQVEAPTGCLISFATAAGKPAIAPAVETQNTFYTGSLVKVLQQADGELSFPDLFRLVKRDVQQVMEAHPVAAIRQLAQVPFIAENAPRRSRLAPRSRAAAAPQAASAPAEARPEDEARLLEALEQASWPADVRKLAEDYLQRYPQGRLRGRAEVMRDGASQAAEALQRRDVRLYRSAFNMTEASPSVVDDLRKAARGDKDAAARLGRLHTQRQTGAERSRYEGWMAYAAALGNGIASYELALHYRKVDQPLLAAQFESRARELGYTPPPSLDHLRK
;
A
#
# COMPACT_ATOMS: atom_id res chain seq x y z
N MET A 1 -25.71 1.54 -71.05
CA MET A 1 -24.42 1.81 -71.73
C MET A 1 -23.35 2.02 -70.64
N ASN A 2 -22.15 1.42 -70.67
CA ASN A 2 -20.98 1.73 -71.53
C ASN A 2 -20.59 3.23 -71.48
N ARG A 3 -19.35 3.66 -71.16
CA ARG A 3 -18.03 3.00 -70.89
C ARG A 3 -17.27 3.82 -69.79
N ILE A 4 -16.41 3.26 -68.90
CA ILE A 4 -14.96 2.92 -69.08
C ILE A 4 -14.15 4.16 -69.55
N LEU A 5 -13.05 4.64 -68.90
CA LEU A 5 -12.09 4.17 -67.86
C LEU A 5 -11.45 5.45 -67.16
N SER A 6 -10.40 5.54 -66.31
CA SER A 6 -9.37 4.65 -65.68
C SER A 6 -8.63 5.32 -64.48
N ARG A 7 -8.51 4.63 -63.33
CA ARG A 7 -7.32 4.36 -62.42
C ARG A 7 -6.38 5.53 -61.96
N LYS A 8 -5.66 5.48 -60.82
CA LYS A 8 -5.02 4.38 -60.03
C LYS A 8 -5.11 4.57 -58.48
N SER A 9 -4.60 3.57 -57.74
CA SER A 9 -4.92 3.18 -56.34
C SER A 9 -4.05 3.75 -55.18
N PRO A 10 -4.52 3.63 -53.92
CA PRO A 10 -3.74 3.60 -52.64
C PRO A 10 -3.22 2.13 -52.36
N PRO A 11 -2.84 1.62 -51.13
CA PRO A 11 -2.83 2.19 -49.75
C PRO A 11 -1.70 1.79 -48.74
N SER A 12 -1.70 2.47 -47.57
CA SER A 12 -1.36 1.99 -46.19
C SER A 12 0.04 1.44 -45.78
N LYS A 13 0.41 1.70 -44.51
CA LYS A 13 1.18 0.88 -43.53
C LYS A 13 1.03 1.54 -42.14
N ALA A 14 0.79 0.90 -41.00
CA ALA A 14 1.26 -0.37 -40.40
C ALA A 14 2.62 -0.25 -39.68
N TRP A 15 2.60 -0.38 -38.35
CA TRP A 15 3.79 -0.34 -37.48
C TRP A 15 4.59 -1.64 -37.61
N GLN A 16 5.93 -1.55 -37.71
CA GLN A 16 6.81 -2.72 -37.73
C GLN A 16 8.05 -2.53 -36.84
N THR A 17 8.02 -3.23 -35.70
CA THR A 17 9.13 -4.03 -35.16
C THR A 17 10.55 -3.68 -35.63
N HIS A 18 11.27 -2.85 -34.87
CA HIS A 18 12.72 -2.74 -35.01
C HIS A 18 13.43 -3.99 -34.46
N ARG A 19 13.85 -4.85 -35.37
CA ARG A 19 14.73 -6.00 -35.11
C ARG A 19 16.16 -5.51 -34.84
N ARG A 20 16.86 -6.17 -33.91
CA ARG A 20 18.29 -5.98 -33.65
C ARG A 20 19.10 -6.12 -34.95
N GLN A 21 20.04 -5.22 -35.20
CA GLN A 21 21.15 -5.42 -36.15
C GLN A 21 22.47 -5.39 -35.39
N LEU A 22 23.35 -6.33 -35.72
CA LEU A 22 24.68 -6.47 -35.12
C LEU A 22 25.67 -5.67 -35.98
N CYS A 23 26.17 -4.54 -35.46
CA CYS A 23 27.28 -3.84 -36.11
C CYS A 23 28.58 -4.61 -35.87
N GLN A 24 29.29 -4.91 -36.96
CA GLN A 24 30.60 -5.57 -36.92
C GLN A 24 31.71 -4.56 -36.66
N LEU A 25 32.75 -4.98 -35.95
CA LEU A 25 33.97 -4.20 -35.70
C LEU A 25 34.87 -4.15 -36.96
N PRO A 26 35.55 -3.02 -37.20
CA PRO A 26 36.92 -3.02 -37.69
C PRO A 26 37.89 -2.92 -36.50
N ILE A 27 38.91 -3.79 -36.46
CA ILE A 27 40.00 -3.70 -35.48
C ILE A 27 41.06 -2.72 -36.01
N ALA A 28 41.46 -1.75 -35.18
CA ALA A 28 42.60 -0.89 -35.45
C ALA A 28 43.62 -1.03 -34.30
N LEU A 29 44.85 -1.46 -34.62
CA LEU A 29 45.95 -1.48 -33.65
C LEU A 29 46.53 -0.07 -33.48
N ALA A 30 46.63 0.38 -32.23
CA ALA A 30 47.47 1.50 -31.84
C ALA A 30 48.04 1.23 -30.44
N CYS A 31 49.34 0.94 -30.36
CA CYS A 31 50.02 0.80 -29.07
C CYS A 31 50.43 2.18 -28.54
N GLY A 32 50.00 2.51 -27.33
CA GLY A 32 50.45 3.70 -26.60
C GLY A 32 50.40 3.44 -25.10
N LEU A 33 51.52 3.63 -24.40
CA LEU A 33 51.55 3.50 -22.94
C LEU A 33 50.94 4.74 -22.29
N GLY A 34 49.98 4.52 -21.40
CA GLY A 34 49.41 5.57 -20.55
C GLY A 34 48.78 4.96 -19.31
N ALA A 35 49.31 5.27 -18.13
CA ALA A 35 48.69 4.88 -16.86
C ALA A 35 47.48 5.77 -16.59
N GLY A 36 46.31 5.18 -16.37
CA GLY A 36 45.05 5.89 -16.13
C GLY A 36 44.15 5.09 -15.19
N LEU A 37 43.36 5.78 -14.37
CA LEU A 37 42.58 5.16 -13.30
C LEU A 37 41.59 4.13 -13.85
N GLY A 38 41.52 2.97 -13.21
CA GLY A 38 40.51 1.96 -13.49
C GLY A 38 39.13 2.42 -13.07
N ALA A 39 38.38 3.02 -14.00
CA ALA A 39 36.95 3.25 -13.84
C ALA A 39 36.24 1.89 -13.78
N ALA A 40 35.78 1.50 -12.59
CA ALA A 40 34.96 0.30 -12.44
C ALA A 40 33.69 0.45 -13.30
N PRO A 41 33.32 -0.56 -14.11
CA PRO A 41 32.13 -0.45 -14.94
C PRO A 41 30.89 -0.37 -14.04
N ILE A 42 30.15 0.73 -14.14
CA ILE A 42 28.82 0.84 -13.55
C ILE A 42 27.94 -0.18 -14.26
N GLN A 43 27.69 -1.31 -13.60
CA GLN A 43 26.81 -2.35 -14.11
C GLN A 43 25.38 -1.80 -14.11
N ALA A 44 24.92 -1.35 -15.27
CA ALA A 44 23.52 -1.06 -15.51
C ALA A 44 22.72 -2.35 -15.32
N THR A 45 21.98 -2.44 -14.20
CA THR A 45 21.15 -3.60 -13.90
C THR A 45 19.92 -3.58 -14.81
N GLU A 46 19.97 -4.32 -15.93
CA GLU A 46 18.78 -4.66 -16.70
C GLU A 46 17.83 -5.49 -15.81
N SER A 47 16.81 -4.83 -15.27
CA SER A 47 15.77 -5.45 -14.45
C SER A 47 14.54 -5.76 -15.30
N ASP A 48 14.25 -7.05 -15.49
CA ASP A 48 13.08 -7.53 -16.24
C ASP A 48 11.74 -7.28 -15.52
N GLU A 49 11.72 -7.00 -14.20
CA GLU A 49 10.50 -6.62 -13.50
C GLU A 49 9.98 -5.26 -13.97
N VAL A 50 8.89 -5.26 -14.72
CA VAL A 50 8.21 -4.04 -15.14
C VAL A 50 7.64 -3.31 -13.93
N ARG A 51 7.99 -2.03 -13.78
CA ARG A 51 7.56 -1.16 -12.68
C ARG A 51 6.95 0.12 -13.24
N LEU A 52 5.69 0.37 -12.91
CA LEU A 52 4.89 1.48 -13.46
C LEU A 52 4.31 2.33 -12.34
N ALA A 53 4.39 3.66 -12.44
CA ALA A 53 3.75 4.56 -11.50
C ALA A 53 2.92 5.65 -12.21
N LEU A 54 1.78 6.00 -11.61
CA LEU A 54 1.02 7.21 -11.92
C LEU A 54 0.95 8.05 -10.64
N LEU A 55 1.54 9.25 -10.69
CA LEU A 55 1.49 10.24 -9.62
C LEU A 55 0.55 11.36 -10.01
N ILE A 56 -0.50 11.58 -9.22
CA ILE A 56 -1.44 12.68 -9.40
C ILE A 56 -1.33 13.68 -8.25
N GLY A 57 -1.20 14.96 -8.60
CA GLY A 57 -1.16 16.05 -7.64
C GLY A 57 -2.11 17.19 -8.01
N ASN A 58 -3.24 17.30 -7.33
CA ASN A 58 -4.14 18.45 -7.46
C ASN A 58 -3.87 19.48 -6.36
N ARG A 59 -3.28 20.61 -6.74
CA ARG A 59 -3.03 21.77 -5.86
C ARG A 59 -4.14 22.79 -5.98
N HIS A 60 -4.53 23.11 -7.21
CA HIS A 60 -5.31 24.29 -7.53
C HIS A 60 -6.80 24.07 -7.29
N TYR A 61 -7.33 24.75 -6.29
CA TYR A 61 -8.73 24.71 -5.88
C TYR A 61 -9.24 26.14 -5.63
N PRO A 62 -10.56 26.39 -5.66
CA PRO A 62 -11.10 27.71 -5.31
C PRO A 62 -10.63 28.14 -3.91
N SER A 63 -10.23 29.40 -3.75
CA SER A 63 -9.79 29.94 -2.45
C SER A 63 -10.87 29.75 -1.37
N PRO A 64 -10.52 29.35 -0.13
CA PRO A 64 -9.17 29.22 0.43
C PRO A 64 -8.58 27.79 0.37
N TYR A 65 -9.00 26.95 -0.57
CA TYR A 65 -8.74 25.49 -0.55
C TYR A 65 -7.49 25.03 -1.31
N ASP A 66 -6.58 25.91 -1.70
CA ASP A 66 -5.32 25.51 -2.34
C ASP A 66 -4.43 24.67 -1.40
N LEU A 67 -3.68 23.72 -1.97
CA LEU A 67 -2.76 22.84 -1.22
C LEU A 67 -1.30 22.99 -1.70
N PRO A 68 -0.55 24.02 -1.23
CA PRO A 68 0.76 24.38 -1.76
C PRO A 68 1.81 23.26 -1.89
N PRO A 69 1.94 22.28 -0.95
CA PRO A 69 2.91 21.18 -1.04
C PRO A 69 2.75 20.25 -2.24
N VAL A 70 1.57 20.20 -2.89
CA VAL A 70 1.17 19.10 -3.78
C VAL A 70 2.08 18.93 -5.01
N HIS A 71 2.55 20.01 -5.64
CA HIS A 71 3.49 19.91 -6.75
C HIS A 71 4.86 19.37 -6.31
N LYS A 72 5.29 19.75 -5.10
CA LYS A 72 6.55 19.29 -4.52
C LYS A 72 6.49 17.82 -4.14
N ASN A 73 5.37 17.39 -3.55
CA ASN A 73 5.06 16.00 -3.24
C ASN A 73 5.25 15.09 -4.47
N VAL A 74 4.59 15.41 -5.60
CA VAL A 74 4.68 14.62 -6.84
C VAL A 74 6.12 14.55 -7.36
N ARG A 75 6.79 15.70 -7.50
CA ARG A 75 8.15 15.78 -8.04
C ARG A 75 9.17 15.01 -7.21
N ASP A 76 9.13 15.18 -5.89
CA ASP A 76 10.09 14.54 -4.99
C ASP A 76 9.83 13.03 -4.86
N LEU A 77 8.56 12.59 -4.95
CA LEU A 77 8.19 11.18 -5.00
C LEU A 77 8.56 10.52 -6.34
N ARG A 78 8.42 11.22 -7.48
CA ARG A 78 8.91 10.75 -8.77
C ARG A 78 10.40 10.43 -8.71
N ALA A 79 11.20 11.41 -8.28
CA ALA A 79 12.64 11.25 -8.12
C ALA A 79 13.02 10.16 -7.09
N ALA A 80 12.12 9.80 -6.18
CA ALA A 80 12.29 8.67 -5.26
C ALA A 80 11.98 7.30 -5.90
N LEU A 81 10.91 7.20 -6.69
CA LEU A 81 10.48 5.95 -7.34
C LEU A 81 11.34 5.59 -8.57
N GLU A 82 11.82 6.59 -9.32
CA GLU A 82 12.71 6.38 -10.48
C GLU A 82 14.01 5.63 -10.09
N ARG A 83 14.57 5.92 -8.90
CA ARG A 83 15.73 5.18 -8.35
C ARG A 83 15.44 3.70 -8.04
N TRP A 84 14.18 3.33 -7.87
CA TRP A 84 13.72 1.95 -7.68
C TRP A 84 13.18 1.32 -8.97
N GLY A 85 13.53 1.90 -10.14
CA GLY A 85 13.23 1.36 -11.46
C GLY A 85 11.81 1.60 -11.97
N PHE A 86 11.01 2.44 -11.29
CA PHE A 86 9.67 2.78 -11.79
C PHE A 86 9.74 3.71 -13.01
N VAL A 87 9.01 3.35 -14.07
CA VAL A 87 8.62 4.29 -15.13
C VAL A 87 7.46 5.11 -14.59
N VAL A 88 7.69 6.40 -14.35
CA VAL A 88 6.73 7.31 -13.70
C VAL A 88 6.03 8.19 -14.72
N THR A 89 4.70 8.19 -14.69
CA THR A 89 3.84 9.22 -15.30
C THR A 89 3.42 10.19 -14.20
N GLU A 90 3.68 11.49 -14.38
CA GLU A 90 3.17 12.54 -13.48
C GLU A 90 2.07 13.35 -14.17
N ALA A 91 1.03 13.71 -13.42
CA ALA A 91 -0.03 14.61 -13.88
C ALA A 91 -0.51 15.50 -12.73
N VAL A 92 -0.61 16.81 -12.98
CA VAL A 92 -0.96 17.80 -11.96
C VAL A 92 -2.19 18.61 -12.36
N ASP A 93 -2.93 19.06 -11.36
CA ASP A 93 -4.14 19.90 -11.48
C ASP A 93 -5.17 19.40 -12.48
N LEU A 94 -5.45 18.10 -12.46
CA LEU A 94 -6.44 17.50 -13.35
C LEU A 94 -7.86 17.76 -12.84
N ALA A 95 -8.64 18.47 -13.65
CA ALA A 95 -10.09 18.56 -13.54
C ALA A 95 -10.73 17.14 -13.67
N PRO A 96 -11.92 16.88 -13.08
CA PRO A 96 -12.45 15.52 -12.89
C PRO A 96 -12.47 14.61 -14.12
N ALA A 97 -12.83 15.14 -15.31
CA ALA A 97 -12.87 14.34 -16.54
C ALA A 97 -11.47 13.91 -17.01
N ALA A 98 -10.49 14.82 -16.97
CA ALA A 98 -9.09 14.52 -17.32
C ALA A 98 -8.44 13.59 -16.29
N LEU A 99 -8.78 13.77 -15.01
CA LEU A 99 -8.36 12.93 -13.89
C LEU A 99 -8.82 11.47 -14.11
N LEU A 100 -10.10 11.27 -14.44
CA LEU A 100 -10.64 9.95 -14.74
C LEU A 100 -9.98 9.33 -15.99
N GLN A 101 -9.77 10.12 -17.06
CA GLN A 101 -9.11 9.66 -18.28
C GLN A 101 -7.65 9.21 -18.01
N ALA A 102 -6.90 9.95 -17.19
CA ALA A 102 -5.53 9.59 -16.82
C ALA A 102 -5.48 8.24 -16.08
N ILE A 103 -6.36 8.05 -15.10
CA ILE A 103 -6.43 6.80 -14.32
C ILE A 103 -6.87 5.62 -15.20
N GLN A 104 -7.87 5.80 -16.06
CA GLN A 104 -8.32 4.76 -17.00
C GLN A 104 -7.21 4.36 -17.98
N SER A 105 -6.44 5.34 -18.50
CA SER A 105 -5.31 5.10 -19.39
C SER A 105 -4.19 4.33 -18.69
N PHE A 106 -3.86 4.68 -17.45
CA PHE A 106 -2.91 3.95 -16.64
C PHE A 106 -3.40 2.54 -16.26
N GLY A 107 -4.69 2.36 -15.97
CA GLY A 107 -5.29 1.05 -15.75
C GLY A 107 -5.19 0.14 -16.99
N GLN A 108 -5.35 0.69 -18.19
CA GLN A 108 -5.11 -0.03 -19.45
C GLN A 108 -3.63 -0.43 -19.60
N LEU A 109 -2.70 0.49 -19.40
CA LEU A 109 -1.25 0.22 -19.44
C LEU A 109 -0.83 -0.83 -18.40
N ALA A 110 -1.34 -0.72 -17.17
CA ALA A 110 -1.10 -1.67 -16.10
C ALA A 110 -1.61 -3.07 -16.47
N ARG A 111 -2.83 -3.20 -17.03
CA ARG A 111 -3.38 -4.48 -17.49
C ARG A 111 -2.62 -5.11 -18.66
N GLN A 112 -1.79 -4.34 -19.38
CA GLN A 112 -0.88 -4.85 -20.42
C GLN A 112 0.50 -5.28 -19.88
N ALA A 113 0.86 -4.87 -18.66
CA ALA A 113 2.15 -5.21 -18.04
C ALA A 113 2.17 -6.65 -17.46
N PRO A 114 3.33 -7.35 -17.50
CA PRO A 114 3.52 -8.73 -17.04
C PRO A 114 2.89 -9.04 -15.67
N GLU A 115 2.50 -10.29 -15.44
CA GLU A 115 1.75 -10.68 -14.23
C GLU A 115 2.52 -10.41 -12.93
N ASP A 116 3.86 -10.42 -12.99
CA ASP A 116 4.77 -10.16 -11.88
C ASP A 116 5.15 -8.67 -11.70
N ALA A 117 4.63 -7.79 -12.54
CA ALA A 117 4.88 -6.34 -12.49
C ALA A 117 4.42 -5.69 -11.17
N THR A 118 5.14 -4.64 -10.76
CA THR A 118 4.73 -3.78 -9.63
C THR A 118 4.17 -2.47 -10.17
N VAL A 119 2.91 -2.17 -9.83
CA VAL A 119 2.16 -0.99 -10.30
C VAL A 119 1.84 -0.10 -9.10
N LEU A 120 2.06 1.21 -9.21
CA LEU A 120 1.80 2.17 -8.14
C LEU A 120 0.91 3.33 -8.62
N PHE A 121 -0.26 3.48 -8.02
CA PHE A 121 -1.04 4.71 -8.08
C PHE A 121 -0.78 5.57 -6.84
N TYR A 122 -0.62 6.88 -7.04
CA TYR A 122 -0.52 7.86 -5.97
C TYR A 122 -1.41 9.07 -6.28
N PHE A 123 -2.15 9.53 -5.28
CA PHE A 123 -2.92 10.76 -5.33
C PHE A 123 -2.58 11.63 -4.12
N THR A 124 -2.35 12.92 -4.36
CA THR A 124 -2.31 13.96 -3.32
C THR A 124 -3.09 15.19 -3.78
N GLY A 125 -3.77 15.84 -2.83
CA GLY A 125 -4.78 16.87 -3.09
C GLY A 125 -5.91 16.80 -2.07
N HIS A 126 -7.10 17.25 -2.43
CA HIS A 126 -8.29 17.06 -1.60
C HIS A 126 -8.95 15.70 -1.81
N GLY A 127 -9.36 15.08 -0.71
CA GLY A 127 -10.15 13.86 -0.70
C GLY A 127 -11.00 13.78 0.56
N LEU A 128 -12.20 13.23 0.44
CA LEU A 128 -13.25 13.35 1.46
C LEU A 128 -14.22 12.18 1.41
N GLN A 129 -14.82 11.83 2.55
CA GLN A 129 -15.84 10.80 2.64
C GLN A 129 -17.25 11.41 2.54
N VAL A 130 -18.09 10.85 1.69
CA VAL A 130 -19.54 11.13 1.58
C VAL A 130 -20.27 9.81 1.40
N GLU A 131 -21.36 9.58 2.15
CA GLU A 131 -22.21 8.37 2.02
C GLU A 131 -21.45 7.03 2.08
N ALA A 132 -20.39 6.99 2.90
CA ALA A 132 -19.40 5.90 3.04
C ALA A 132 -18.40 5.72 1.87
N GLU A 133 -18.59 6.42 0.75
CA GLU A 133 -17.65 6.45 -0.37
C GLU A 133 -16.45 7.36 -0.12
N ASN A 134 -15.29 6.95 -0.64
CA ASN A 134 -14.03 7.68 -0.57
C ASN A 134 -13.81 8.49 -1.85
N LEU A 135 -13.97 9.82 -1.79
CA LEU A 135 -13.87 10.70 -2.94
C LEU A 135 -12.50 11.37 -3.08
N MET A 136 -12.00 11.49 -4.30
CA MET A 136 -10.83 12.29 -4.70
C MET A 136 -11.29 13.48 -5.54
N VAL A 137 -10.94 14.70 -5.11
CA VAL A 137 -11.50 15.93 -5.68
C VAL A 137 -10.61 16.42 -6.84
N GLY A 138 -11.20 16.52 -8.03
CA GLY A 138 -10.56 17.10 -9.21
C GLY A 138 -10.24 18.58 -9.03
N ALA A 139 -9.17 19.06 -9.65
CA ALA A 139 -8.76 20.46 -9.56
C ALA A 139 -9.89 21.42 -10.03
N GLY A 140 -9.94 22.61 -9.43
CA GLY A 140 -11.00 23.60 -9.64
C GLY A 140 -12.34 23.30 -8.95
N ILE A 141 -12.58 22.08 -8.44
CA ILE A 141 -13.78 21.77 -7.65
C ILE A 141 -13.55 22.15 -6.18
N SER A 142 -14.34 23.07 -5.64
CA SER A 142 -14.30 23.37 -4.20
C SER A 142 -14.67 22.12 -3.38
N PRO A 143 -13.87 21.73 -2.37
CA PRO A 143 -14.19 20.61 -1.47
C PRO A 143 -15.36 20.93 -0.52
N ALA A 144 -15.80 22.19 -0.44
CA ALA A 144 -16.91 22.65 0.41
C ALA A 144 -18.27 22.74 -0.32
N HIS A 145 -18.39 22.15 -1.52
CA HIS A 145 -19.69 21.95 -2.17
C HIS A 145 -20.58 20.98 -1.37
N ALA A 146 -21.88 20.98 -1.67
CA ALA A 146 -22.83 20.02 -1.10
C ALA A 146 -22.46 18.57 -1.47
N ALA A 147 -22.83 17.63 -0.59
CA ALA A 147 -22.50 16.21 -0.71
C ALA A 147 -22.94 15.58 -2.05
N ASP A 148 -24.14 15.92 -2.52
CA ASP A 148 -24.70 15.45 -3.79
C ASP A 148 -23.92 15.97 -5.00
N HIS A 149 -23.44 17.22 -4.94
CA HIS A 149 -22.57 17.79 -5.97
C HIS A 149 -21.20 17.11 -5.95
N LEU A 150 -20.60 16.93 -4.78
CA LEU A 150 -19.30 16.25 -4.64
C LEU A 150 -19.33 14.81 -5.17
N LEU A 151 -20.40 14.05 -4.92
CA LEU A 151 -20.62 12.71 -5.48
C LEU A 151 -20.69 12.69 -7.02
N ARG A 152 -21.15 13.79 -7.65
CA ARG A 152 -21.23 13.92 -9.12
C ARG A 152 -19.99 14.56 -9.77
N SER A 153 -19.17 15.28 -9.00
CA SER A 153 -18.03 16.07 -9.49
C SER A 153 -16.66 15.59 -9.01
N SER A 154 -16.60 14.51 -8.24
CA SER A 154 -15.36 13.89 -7.72
C SER A 154 -15.26 12.43 -8.19
N LEU A 155 -14.09 11.81 -8.05
CA LEU A 155 -13.90 10.40 -8.38
C LEU A 155 -14.03 9.53 -7.14
N GLN A 156 -14.58 8.33 -7.28
CA GLN A 156 -14.69 7.32 -6.21
C GLN A 156 -13.44 6.42 -6.22
N LEU A 157 -12.73 6.34 -5.09
CA LEU A 157 -11.50 5.56 -4.95
C LEU A 157 -11.69 4.08 -5.32
N THR A 158 -12.80 3.47 -4.90
CA THR A 158 -13.08 2.05 -5.16
C THR A 158 -13.26 1.80 -6.67
N ARG A 159 -14.26 2.45 -7.26
CA ARG A 159 -14.67 2.30 -8.67
C ARG A 159 -13.62 2.80 -9.67
N ASP A 160 -13.07 3.99 -9.43
CA ASP A 160 -12.27 4.70 -10.42
C ASP A 160 -10.78 4.37 -10.33
N VAL A 161 -10.28 3.88 -9.19
CA VAL A 161 -8.87 3.48 -9.00
C VAL A 161 -8.72 2.00 -8.63
N ILE A 162 -9.31 1.53 -7.52
CA ILE A 162 -9.03 0.18 -7.00
C ILE A 162 -9.49 -0.90 -7.99
N GLU A 163 -10.66 -0.75 -8.61
CA GLU A 163 -11.16 -1.63 -9.67
C GLU A 163 -10.42 -1.47 -11.01
N GLN A 164 -9.68 -0.37 -11.21
CA GLN A 164 -8.86 -0.18 -12.40
C GLN A 164 -7.47 -0.82 -12.28
N LEU A 165 -6.96 -0.99 -11.05
CA LEU A 165 -5.70 -1.68 -10.80
C LEU A 165 -5.86 -3.20 -11.01
N PRO A 166 -4.93 -3.86 -11.72
CA PRO A 166 -5.00 -5.31 -11.93
C PRO A 166 -4.75 -6.07 -10.62
N GLN A 167 -5.63 -7.02 -10.32
CA GLN A 167 -5.39 -8.06 -9.31
C GLN A 167 -4.35 -9.05 -9.86
N ARG A 168 -3.26 -9.29 -9.13
CA ARG A 168 -2.11 -10.10 -9.58
C ARG A 168 -1.75 -11.17 -8.54
N ALA A 169 -1.40 -12.37 -8.99
CA ALA A 169 -0.96 -13.45 -8.09
C ALA A 169 0.57 -13.44 -7.86
N THR A 170 1.32 -12.87 -8.81
CA THR A 170 2.80 -12.83 -8.77
C THR A 170 3.39 -11.42 -8.69
N GLY A 171 2.64 -10.39 -9.06
CA GLY A 171 2.99 -8.96 -8.98
C GLY A 171 2.39 -8.26 -7.76
N LEU A 172 2.35 -6.92 -7.80
CA LEU A 172 1.76 -6.10 -6.73
C LEU A 172 1.15 -4.81 -7.30
N SER A 173 -0.09 -4.50 -6.92
CA SER A 173 -0.76 -3.24 -7.21
C SER A 173 -0.87 -2.38 -5.96
N ILE A 174 -0.29 -1.18 -5.97
CA ILE A 174 -0.20 -0.28 -4.82
C ILE A 174 -1.08 0.95 -5.08
N ALA A 175 -1.89 1.36 -4.11
CA ALA A 175 -2.62 2.63 -4.14
C ALA A 175 -2.26 3.47 -2.91
N VAL A 176 -1.84 4.72 -3.13
CA VAL A 176 -1.34 5.61 -2.08
C VAL A 176 -2.12 6.93 -2.09
N ILE A 177 -2.84 7.23 -1.01
CA ILE A 177 -3.76 8.37 -0.93
C ILE A 177 -3.30 9.35 0.16
N ASP A 178 -2.56 10.37 -0.25
CA ASP A 178 -2.10 11.48 0.60
C ASP A 178 -3.01 12.70 0.44
N ALA A 179 -4.28 12.51 0.81
CA ALA A 179 -5.35 13.46 0.61
C ALA A 179 -5.68 14.23 1.91
N CYS A 180 -5.67 15.56 1.83
CA CYS A 180 -5.86 16.45 2.97
C CYS A 180 -7.31 16.95 3.08
N ARG A 181 -7.76 17.26 4.31
CA ARG A 181 -9.11 17.79 4.60
C ARG A 181 -9.05 19.08 5.41
N THR A 182 -9.75 20.11 4.94
CA THR A 182 -9.63 21.50 5.40
C THR A 182 -10.82 21.99 6.24
N SER A 183 -10.98 21.43 7.44
CA SER A 183 -11.20 22.28 8.62
C SER A 183 -10.95 21.52 9.93
N LEU A 184 -10.44 22.25 10.94
CA LEU A 184 -10.42 21.79 12.34
C LEU A 184 -11.82 21.47 12.89
N LYS A 185 -12.89 21.98 12.25
CA LYS A 185 -14.27 21.84 12.68
C LYS A 185 -14.89 20.51 12.19
N GLU A 186 -14.58 20.08 10.97
CA GLU A 186 -14.92 18.75 10.44
C GLU A 186 -14.06 17.64 11.07
N ALA A 187 -12.80 17.93 11.39
CA ALA A 187 -11.91 17.00 12.07
C ALA A 187 -12.50 16.51 13.42
N LEU A 188 -13.24 17.38 14.11
CA LEU A 188 -13.95 17.10 15.36
C LEU A 188 -15.29 16.33 15.14
N GLN A 189 -15.73 16.14 13.90
CA GLN A 189 -16.96 15.44 13.53
C GLN A 189 -16.71 14.11 12.77
N GLY A 190 -15.48 13.59 12.79
CA GLY A 190 -15.12 12.31 12.15
C GLY A 190 -14.94 12.37 10.63
N GLY A 191 -14.76 13.57 10.07
CA GLY A 191 -14.56 13.79 8.64
C GLY A 191 -13.19 13.33 8.14
N GLY A 192 -12.99 12.03 7.96
CA GLY A 192 -11.81 11.44 7.30
C GLY A 192 -12.11 10.83 5.94
N LEU A 193 -11.42 9.72 5.66
CA LEU A 193 -11.77 8.72 4.64
C LEU A 193 -12.24 7.44 5.36
N ASN A 194 -13.06 6.62 4.70
CA ASN A 194 -13.58 5.35 5.20
C ASN A 194 -12.53 4.22 5.11
N GLN A 195 -12.64 3.18 5.93
CA GLN A 195 -11.84 1.96 5.75
C GLN A 195 -12.22 1.25 4.45
N VAL A 196 -11.21 0.65 3.78
CA VAL A 196 -11.38 -0.22 2.61
C VAL A 196 -10.63 -1.53 2.83
N GLU A 197 -11.06 -2.60 2.17
CA GLU A 197 -10.25 -3.83 2.04
C GLU A 197 -9.42 -3.78 0.75
N ALA A 198 -8.24 -4.40 0.77
CA ALA A 198 -7.42 -4.54 -0.42
C ALA A 198 -7.85 -5.79 -1.22
N PRO A 199 -8.09 -5.68 -2.55
CA PRO A 199 -8.25 -6.84 -3.42
C PRO A 199 -6.98 -7.72 -3.46
N THR A 200 -7.11 -8.96 -3.93
CA THR A 200 -5.98 -9.89 -3.99
C THR A 200 -4.87 -9.37 -4.91
N GLY A 201 -3.65 -9.31 -4.40
CA GLY A 201 -2.51 -8.69 -5.09
C GLY A 201 -2.38 -7.19 -4.86
N CYS A 202 -3.20 -6.59 -3.98
CA CYS A 202 -3.18 -5.16 -3.72
C CYS A 202 -2.65 -4.78 -2.32
N LEU A 203 -2.11 -3.56 -2.23
CA LEU A 203 -1.71 -2.86 -1.02
C LEU A 203 -2.24 -1.42 -1.11
N ILE A 204 -3.03 -0.99 -0.14
CA ILE A 204 -3.62 0.36 -0.11
C ILE A 204 -3.11 1.09 1.13
N SER A 205 -2.58 2.30 0.99
CA SER A 205 -2.10 3.12 2.11
C SER A 205 -2.65 4.54 2.03
N PHE A 206 -3.08 5.08 3.17
CA PHE A 206 -3.61 6.44 3.30
C PHE A 206 -2.75 7.22 4.28
N ALA A 207 -2.59 8.52 4.05
CA ALA A 207 -1.74 9.37 4.89
C ALA A 207 -2.18 9.52 6.36
N THR A 208 -3.39 9.08 6.70
CA THR A 208 -4.00 9.22 8.03
C THR A 208 -4.89 8.01 8.34
N ALA A 209 -5.45 7.97 9.54
CA ALA A 209 -6.40 6.94 9.94
C ALA A 209 -7.78 7.20 9.33
N ALA A 210 -8.58 6.15 9.17
CA ALA A 210 -9.97 6.32 8.77
C ALA A 210 -10.73 7.22 9.78
N GLY A 211 -11.67 8.04 9.29
CA GLY A 211 -12.37 9.04 10.09
C GLY A 211 -11.52 10.24 10.58
N LYS A 212 -10.22 10.32 10.27
CA LYS A 212 -9.33 11.46 10.62
C LYS A 212 -8.87 12.26 9.39
N PRO A 213 -8.52 13.55 9.53
CA PRO A 213 -7.90 14.34 8.46
C PRO A 213 -6.41 14.02 8.28
N ALA A 214 -5.85 14.42 7.15
CA ALA A 214 -4.40 14.59 6.96
C ALA A 214 -4.07 16.09 6.82
N ILE A 215 -2.88 16.49 7.26
CA ILE A 215 -2.41 17.88 7.34
C ILE A 215 -1.33 18.14 6.28
N ALA A 216 -1.59 19.13 5.44
CA ALA A 216 -0.58 19.78 4.62
C ALA A 216 0.00 21.00 5.36
N PRO A 217 1.33 21.21 5.34
CA PRO A 217 1.90 22.52 5.62
C PRO A 217 1.37 23.57 4.62
N ALA A 218 1.19 24.81 5.06
CA ALA A 218 0.84 25.93 4.18
C ALA A 218 2.03 26.43 3.32
N VAL A 219 3.09 25.62 3.18
CA VAL A 219 4.40 26.02 2.65
C VAL A 219 4.76 25.15 1.45
N GLU A 220 4.78 25.76 0.27
CA GLU A 220 5.09 25.11 -1.02
C GLU A 220 6.48 24.43 -1.06
N THR A 221 7.45 24.93 -0.29
CA THR A 221 8.79 24.35 -0.19
C THR A 221 8.88 23.14 0.75
N GLN A 222 7.77 22.67 1.30
CA GLN A 222 7.68 21.48 2.17
C GLN A 222 6.82 20.40 1.50
N ASN A 223 7.02 19.14 1.90
CA ASN A 223 6.09 18.05 1.55
C ASN A 223 5.02 17.94 2.65
N THR A 224 3.90 17.28 2.37
CA THR A 224 3.03 16.73 3.42
C THR A 224 3.83 15.77 4.32
N PHE A 225 3.40 15.59 5.57
CA PHE A 225 4.11 14.69 6.51
C PHE A 225 4.27 13.27 5.94
N TYR A 226 3.22 12.74 5.33
CA TYR A 226 3.25 11.40 4.75
C TYR A 226 4.17 11.28 3.52
N THR A 227 4.08 12.19 2.54
CA THR A 227 4.98 12.13 1.37
C THR A 227 6.43 12.48 1.73
N GLY A 228 6.66 13.35 2.72
CA GLY A 228 7.98 13.58 3.30
C GLY A 228 8.60 12.30 3.87
N SER A 229 7.86 11.58 4.72
CA SER A 229 8.28 10.29 5.27
C SER A 229 8.42 9.20 4.20
N LEU A 230 7.52 9.13 3.22
CA LEU A 230 7.61 8.17 2.10
C LEU A 230 8.89 8.39 1.27
N VAL A 231 9.20 9.63 0.90
CA VAL A 231 10.43 9.97 0.17
C VAL A 231 11.67 9.65 1.01
N LYS A 232 11.67 10.00 2.31
CA LYS A 232 12.77 9.70 3.25
C LYS A 232 13.01 8.20 3.38
N VAL A 233 11.98 7.39 3.62
CA VAL A 233 12.15 5.93 3.74
C VAL A 233 12.57 5.33 2.39
N LEU A 234 12.05 5.81 1.25
CA LEU A 234 12.53 5.42 -0.10
C LEU A 234 13.96 5.91 -0.45
N GLN A 235 14.56 6.81 0.34
CA GLN A 235 15.97 7.20 0.26
C GLN A 235 16.87 6.37 1.18
N GLN A 236 16.32 5.76 2.24
CA GLN A 236 17.07 5.11 3.32
C GLN A 236 16.89 3.60 3.38
N ALA A 237 15.90 3.04 2.68
CA ALA A 237 15.59 1.61 2.71
C ALA A 237 16.57 0.75 1.90
N ASP A 238 16.85 -0.46 2.41
CA ASP A 238 17.55 -1.50 1.66
C ASP A 238 16.64 -2.17 0.62
N GLY A 239 17.22 -2.62 -0.49
CA GLY A 239 16.52 -3.36 -1.54
C GLY A 239 15.84 -4.66 -1.09
N GLU A 240 16.26 -5.28 0.01
CA GLU A 240 15.62 -6.47 0.59
C GLU A 240 14.32 -6.18 1.36
N LEU A 241 14.03 -4.92 1.66
CA LEU A 241 12.77 -4.52 2.29
C LEU A 241 11.59 -4.80 1.35
N SER A 242 10.47 -5.29 1.88
CA SER A 242 9.25 -5.46 1.08
C SER A 242 8.45 -4.16 1.00
N PHE A 243 7.65 -3.96 -0.05
CA PHE A 243 6.73 -2.80 -0.09
C PHE A 243 5.77 -2.76 1.12
N PRO A 244 5.16 -3.87 1.58
CA PRO A 244 4.40 -3.87 2.82
C PRO A 244 5.20 -3.49 4.09
N ASP A 245 6.50 -3.80 4.16
CA ASP A 245 7.36 -3.35 5.26
C ASP A 245 7.74 -1.86 5.12
N LEU A 246 7.99 -1.38 3.89
CA LEU A 246 8.21 0.05 3.58
C LEU A 246 7.04 0.90 4.08
N PHE A 247 5.79 0.56 3.73
CA PHE A 247 4.64 1.35 4.17
C PHE A 247 4.41 1.27 5.69
N ARG A 248 4.79 0.16 6.36
CA ARG A 248 4.82 0.09 7.83
C ARG A 248 5.92 0.97 8.45
N LEU A 249 7.10 1.08 7.83
CA LEU A 249 8.12 2.06 8.23
C LEU A 249 7.68 3.51 7.99
N VAL A 250 6.99 3.80 6.89
CA VAL A 250 6.41 5.13 6.63
C VAL A 250 5.34 5.47 7.66
N LYS A 251 4.45 4.52 8.01
CA LYS A 251 3.49 4.68 9.11
C LYS A 251 4.17 5.05 10.43
N ARG A 252 5.28 4.38 10.77
CA ARG A 252 6.09 4.65 11.96
C ARG A 252 6.77 6.03 11.90
N ASP A 253 7.38 6.38 10.76
CA ASP A 253 8.09 7.65 10.59
C ASP A 253 7.15 8.87 10.65
N VAL A 254 5.96 8.79 10.04
CA VAL A 254 4.95 9.87 10.10
C VAL A 254 4.54 10.18 11.54
N GLN A 255 4.25 9.14 12.33
CA GLN A 255 3.93 9.30 13.76
C GLN A 255 5.09 9.98 14.49
N GLN A 256 6.32 9.45 14.35
CA GLN A 256 7.50 10.00 15.03
C GLN A 256 7.81 11.45 14.64
N VAL A 257 7.69 11.81 13.36
CA VAL A 257 7.91 13.18 12.87
C VAL A 257 6.84 14.14 13.38
N MET A 258 5.57 13.72 13.46
CA MET A 258 4.49 14.57 13.96
C MET A 258 4.47 14.67 15.50
N GLU A 259 4.77 13.59 16.22
CA GLU A 259 4.87 13.55 17.68
C GLU A 259 6.08 14.34 18.20
N ALA A 260 7.21 14.31 17.48
CA ALA A 260 8.39 15.13 17.80
C ALA A 260 8.28 16.58 17.31
N HIS A 261 7.22 16.94 16.58
CA HIS A 261 7.11 18.25 15.92
C HIS A 261 7.09 19.40 16.94
N PRO A 262 7.81 20.53 16.73
CA PRO A 262 7.89 21.62 17.71
C PRO A 262 6.53 22.27 18.02
N VAL A 263 5.65 22.38 17.02
CA VAL A 263 4.30 22.96 17.18
C VAL A 263 3.35 21.95 17.84
N ALA A 264 2.87 22.27 19.05
CA ALA A 264 2.03 21.39 19.85
C ALA A 264 0.71 20.96 19.17
N ALA A 265 0.08 21.83 18.38
CA ALA A 265 -1.13 21.51 17.63
C ALA A 265 -0.91 20.41 16.58
N ILE A 266 0.31 20.30 16.01
CA ILE A 266 0.65 19.23 15.06
C ILE A 266 0.90 17.92 15.81
N ARG A 267 1.49 17.95 17.01
CA ARG A 267 1.60 16.77 17.90
C ARG A 267 0.23 16.21 18.30
N GLN A 268 -0.72 17.10 18.63
CA GLN A 268 -2.10 16.71 18.98
C GLN A 268 -2.88 16.10 17.80
N LEU A 269 -2.46 16.38 16.57
CA LEU A 269 -3.06 15.88 15.33
C LEU A 269 -2.14 14.90 14.60
N ALA A 270 -1.26 14.21 15.32
CA ALA A 270 -0.34 13.23 14.76
C ALA A 270 -1.10 12.16 13.95
N GLN A 271 -0.74 12.04 12.68
CA GLN A 271 -1.37 11.11 11.75
C GLN A 271 -0.90 9.69 12.03
N VAL A 272 -1.84 8.74 11.99
CA VAL A 272 -1.55 7.31 12.07
C VAL A 272 -1.97 6.69 10.73
N PRO A 273 -1.07 6.61 9.73
CA PRO A 273 -1.40 6.11 8.40
C PRO A 273 -2.12 4.75 8.41
N PHE A 274 -3.23 4.68 7.68
CA PHE A 274 -3.97 3.44 7.45
C PHE A 274 -3.28 2.62 6.36
N ILE A 275 -3.25 1.30 6.54
CA ILE A 275 -2.82 0.33 5.54
C ILE A 275 -3.92 -0.74 5.44
N ALA A 276 -4.27 -1.14 4.22
CA ALA A 276 -4.96 -2.39 3.95
C ALA A 276 -4.07 -3.28 3.06
N GLU A 277 -3.84 -4.53 3.47
CA GLU A 277 -2.95 -5.47 2.76
C GLU A 277 -3.66 -6.77 2.37
N ASN A 278 -3.53 -7.14 1.10
CA ASN A 278 -3.88 -8.46 0.59
C ASN A 278 -2.88 -8.90 -0.50
N ALA A 279 -1.59 -8.69 -0.23
CA ALA A 279 -0.49 -9.10 -1.10
C ALA A 279 -0.10 -10.57 -0.80
N PRO A 280 -0.34 -11.54 -1.71
CA PRO A 280 -0.03 -12.95 -1.47
C PRO A 280 1.47 -13.27 -1.57
N ARG A 281 2.29 -12.33 -2.03
CA ARG A 281 3.76 -12.40 -2.08
C ARG A 281 4.37 -11.08 -1.64
N ARG A 282 5.56 -11.14 -1.04
CA ARG A 282 6.33 -9.96 -0.63
C ARG A 282 7.19 -9.47 -1.80
N SER A 283 6.67 -8.55 -2.61
CA SER A 283 7.49 -7.81 -3.58
C SER A 283 8.51 -6.94 -2.83
N ARG A 284 9.79 -7.04 -3.22
CA ARG A 284 10.93 -6.32 -2.64
C ARG A 284 11.17 -4.98 -3.34
N LEU A 285 11.82 -4.03 -2.66
CA LEU A 285 12.22 -2.77 -3.26
C LEU A 285 13.26 -2.96 -4.37
N ALA A 286 14.19 -3.90 -4.23
CA ALA A 286 15.09 -4.29 -5.32
C ALA A 286 14.29 -4.88 -6.50
N PRO A 287 14.45 -4.36 -7.73
CA PRO A 287 13.85 -4.96 -8.92
C PRO A 287 14.28 -6.41 -9.13
N ARG A 288 13.34 -7.28 -9.53
CA ARG A 288 13.69 -8.68 -9.87
C ARG A 288 14.48 -8.69 -11.18
N SER A 289 15.65 -9.32 -11.17
CA SER A 289 16.33 -9.71 -12.41
C SER A 289 15.97 -11.14 -12.77
N ARG A 290 15.48 -11.33 -14.00
CA ARG A 290 15.08 -12.66 -14.53
C ARG A 290 16.26 -13.61 -14.72
N ALA A 291 17.48 -13.09 -14.85
CA ALA A 291 18.69 -13.91 -14.85
C ALA A 291 18.84 -14.72 -13.54
N ALA A 292 18.36 -14.18 -12.41
CA ALA A 292 18.36 -14.86 -11.11
C ALA A 292 17.16 -15.80 -10.89
N ALA A 293 16.31 -16.03 -11.90
CA ALA A 293 15.15 -16.92 -11.82
C ALA A 293 15.43 -18.37 -12.27
N ALA A 294 16.63 -18.64 -12.80
CA ALA A 294 17.12 -20.01 -12.97
C ALA A 294 17.61 -20.57 -11.62
N PRO A 295 17.50 -21.88 -11.35
CA PRO A 295 18.01 -22.51 -10.14
C PRO A 295 19.54 -22.67 -10.19
N GLN A 296 20.26 -21.55 -10.24
CA GLN A 296 21.72 -21.52 -10.08
C GLN A 296 22.07 -21.18 -8.63
N ALA A 297 22.64 -22.16 -7.93
CA ALA A 297 23.49 -21.89 -6.79
C ALA A 297 24.76 -21.14 -7.25
N ALA A 298 25.45 -20.50 -6.30
CA ALA A 298 26.46 -19.46 -6.49
C ALA A 298 25.88 -18.14 -7.04
N SER A 299 25.48 -17.19 -6.21
CA SER A 299 26.34 -16.30 -5.38
C SER A 299 27.20 -15.33 -6.20
N ALA A 300 26.69 -14.13 -6.42
CA ALA A 300 27.54 -12.95 -6.22
C ALA A 300 27.98 -12.91 -4.74
N PRO A 301 29.16 -12.37 -4.41
CA PRO A 301 29.59 -12.23 -3.01
C PRO A 301 28.80 -11.12 -2.32
N ALA A 302 27.58 -11.44 -1.90
CA ALA A 302 27.14 -10.90 -0.62
C ALA A 302 28.18 -11.34 0.43
N GLU A 303 28.65 -10.40 1.25
CA GLU A 303 29.45 -10.72 2.43
C GLU A 303 28.75 -11.84 3.18
N ALA A 304 29.49 -12.93 3.45
CA ALA A 304 28.88 -14.16 3.94
C ALA A 304 28.22 -13.90 5.30
N ARG A 305 26.89 -13.75 5.28
CA ARG A 305 26.12 -13.41 6.49
C ARG A 305 26.47 -14.43 7.56
N PRO A 306 26.77 -14.00 8.80
CA PRO A 306 27.00 -14.93 9.90
C PRO A 306 25.87 -15.95 9.93
N GLU A 307 26.18 -17.25 10.04
CA GLU A 307 25.15 -18.29 9.98
C GLU A 307 24.07 -18.07 11.04
N ASP A 308 24.46 -17.52 12.21
CA ASP A 308 23.55 -17.16 13.28
C ASP A 308 22.64 -15.96 12.97
N GLU A 309 23.01 -15.06 12.06
CA GLU A 309 22.08 -14.06 11.51
C GLU A 309 21.04 -14.76 10.63
N ALA A 310 21.48 -15.61 9.71
CA ALA A 310 20.59 -16.33 8.79
C ALA A 310 19.59 -17.25 9.54
N ARG A 311 20.07 -18.02 10.52
CA ARG A 311 19.24 -18.88 11.38
C ARG A 311 18.22 -18.07 12.20
N LEU A 312 18.62 -16.91 12.74
CA LEU A 312 17.73 -16.07 13.55
C LEU A 312 16.69 -15.35 12.70
N LEU A 313 17.05 -14.93 11.47
CA LEU A 313 16.13 -14.45 10.45
C LEU A 313 15.12 -15.52 10.03
N GLU A 314 15.56 -16.76 9.79
CA GLU A 314 14.67 -17.88 9.45
C GLU A 314 13.68 -18.17 10.59
N ALA A 315 14.15 -18.21 11.84
CA ALA A 315 13.28 -18.36 13.01
C ALA A 315 12.23 -17.23 13.10
N LEU A 316 12.66 -15.97 12.90
CA LEU A 316 11.78 -14.80 12.87
C LEU A 316 10.78 -14.82 11.69
N GLU A 317 11.15 -15.43 10.56
CA GLU A 317 10.26 -15.61 9.40
C GLU A 317 9.20 -16.69 9.62
N GLN A 318 9.60 -17.81 10.22
CA GLN A 318 8.73 -18.96 10.43
C GLN A 318 7.76 -18.77 11.61
N ALA A 319 8.17 -18.02 12.64
CA ALA A 319 7.39 -17.76 13.86
C ALA A 319 5.98 -17.22 13.58
N SER A 320 4.97 -17.86 14.19
CA SER A 320 3.56 -17.53 14.03
C SER A 320 2.87 -17.02 15.32
N TRP A 321 3.58 -16.88 16.44
CA TRP A 321 3.00 -16.40 17.70
C TRP A 321 3.56 -15.02 18.07
N PRO A 322 2.73 -13.99 18.34
CA PRO A 322 3.21 -12.61 18.55
C PRO A 322 4.32 -12.43 19.57
N ALA A 323 4.25 -13.10 20.73
CA ALA A 323 5.28 -12.98 21.76
C ALA A 323 6.64 -13.52 21.30
N ASP A 324 6.65 -14.56 20.46
CA ASP A 324 7.87 -15.17 19.94
C ASP A 324 8.45 -14.32 18.81
N VAL A 325 7.60 -13.80 17.91
CA VAL A 325 7.98 -12.86 16.85
C VAL A 325 8.58 -11.59 17.44
N ARG A 326 7.95 -11.01 18.48
CA ARG A 326 8.46 -9.82 19.16
C ARG A 326 9.84 -10.08 19.76
N LYS A 327 10.00 -11.17 20.52
CA LYS A 327 11.28 -11.55 21.13
C LYS A 327 12.37 -11.76 20.09
N LEU A 328 12.11 -12.52 19.02
CA LEU A 328 13.09 -12.79 17.97
C LEU A 328 13.49 -11.51 17.22
N ALA A 329 12.57 -10.55 17.05
CA ALA A 329 12.87 -9.25 16.47
C ALA A 329 13.69 -8.36 17.43
N GLU A 330 13.41 -8.39 18.73
CA GLU A 330 14.21 -7.74 19.78
C GLU A 330 15.64 -8.33 19.83
N ASP A 331 15.78 -9.66 19.81
CA ASP A 331 17.04 -10.40 19.73
C ASP A 331 17.83 -10.03 18.45
N TYR A 332 17.16 -9.91 17.28
CA TYR A 332 17.81 -9.46 16.03
C TYR A 332 18.35 -8.03 16.17
N LEU A 333 17.51 -7.10 16.63
CA LEU A 333 17.86 -5.67 16.70
C LEU A 333 18.95 -5.37 17.72
N GLN A 334 19.07 -6.18 18.78
CA GLN A 334 20.17 -6.07 19.74
C GLN A 334 21.49 -6.59 19.18
N ARG A 335 21.48 -7.71 18.44
CA ARG A 335 22.69 -8.35 17.89
C ARG A 335 23.19 -7.69 16.60
N TYR A 336 22.27 -7.23 15.77
CA TYR A 336 22.52 -6.67 14.45
C TYR A 336 21.93 -5.24 14.34
N PRO A 337 22.40 -4.28 15.16
CA PRO A 337 21.84 -2.93 15.20
C PRO A 337 22.06 -2.12 13.91
N GLN A 338 23.00 -2.54 13.06
CA GLN A 338 23.20 -2.04 11.68
C GLN A 338 22.99 -3.16 10.64
N GLY A 339 22.31 -4.25 11.01
CA GLY A 339 22.04 -5.38 10.13
C GLY A 339 21.16 -4.98 8.95
N ARG A 340 21.40 -5.60 7.79
CA ARG A 340 20.75 -5.23 6.52
C ARG A 340 19.22 -5.33 6.56
N LEU A 341 18.67 -6.15 7.46
CA LEU A 341 17.23 -6.31 7.66
C LEU A 341 16.69 -5.62 8.93
N ARG A 342 17.46 -4.70 9.54
CA ARG A 342 17.05 -3.92 10.73
C ARG A 342 15.65 -3.32 10.59
N GLY A 343 15.39 -2.57 9.51
CA GLY A 343 14.07 -1.94 9.30
C GLY A 343 12.92 -2.94 9.25
N ARG A 344 13.16 -4.14 8.69
CA ARG A 344 12.19 -5.23 8.64
C ARG A 344 11.99 -5.86 10.04
N ALA A 345 13.04 -6.00 10.84
CA ALA A 345 12.92 -6.44 12.23
C ALA A 345 12.21 -5.39 13.11
N GLU A 346 12.43 -4.08 12.90
CA GLU A 346 11.66 -3.02 13.58
C GLU A 346 10.16 -3.13 13.27
N VAL A 347 9.79 -3.34 12.00
CA VAL A 347 8.39 -3.58 11.59
C VAL A 347 7.82 -4.82 12.26
N MET A 348 8.56 -5.93 12.29
CA MET A 348 8.09 -7.17 12.91
C MET A 348 7.94 -7.06 14.43
N ARG A 349 8.84 -6.37 15.13
CA ARG A 349 8.70 -6.05 16.55
C ARG A 349 7.46 -5.20 16.81
N ASP A 350 7.34 -4.05 16.14
CA ASP A 350 6.30 -3.06 16.42
C ASP A 350 4.89 -3.63 16.15
N GLY A 351 4.75 -4.42 15.07
CA GLY A 351 3.52 -5.14 14.77
C GLY A 351 3.23 -6.32 15.71
N ALA A 352 4.27 -7.07 16.13
CA ALA A 352 4.12 -8.17 17.09
C ALA A 352 3.79 -7.68 18.51
N SER A 353 4.24 -6.48 18.91
CA SER A 353 3.79 -5.83 20.16
C SER A 353 2.31 -5.48 20.12
N GLN A 354 1.85 -4.80 19.07
CA GLN A 354 0.41 -4.50 18.86
C GLN A 354 -0.44 -5.78 18.84
N ALA A 355 0.07 -6.86 18.23
CA ALA A 355 -0.54 -8.17 18.24
C ALA A 355 -0.59 -8.82 19.64
N ALA A 356 0.47 -8.70 20.45
CA ALA A 356 0.50 -9.23 21.81
C ALA A 356 -0.40 -8.43 22.78
N GLU A 357 -0.55 -7.13 22.57
CA GLU A 357 -1.48 -6.26 23.31
C GLU A 357 -2.94 -6.55 22.93
N ALA A 358 -3.23 -6.69 21.64
CA ALA A 358 -4.56 -7.06 21.14
C ALA A 358 -5.06 -8.39 21.72
N LEU A 359 -4.17 -9.39 21.87
CA LEU A 359 -4.50 -10.69 22.50
C LEU A 359 -4.74 -10.63 24.02
N GLN A 360 -4.35 -9.56 24.72
CA GLN A 360 -4.60 -9.41 26.17
C GLN A 360 -5.99 -8.85 26.48
N ARG A 361 -6.73 -8.39 25.47
CA ARG A 361 -8.05 -7.79 25.68
C ARG A 361 -9.11 -8.86 25.99
N ARG A 362 -10.00 -8.56 26.94
CA ARG A 362 -11.07 -9.49 27.40
C ARG A 362 -12.09 -9.88 26.32
N ASP A 363 -12.19 -9.09 25.25
CA ASP A 363 -13.06 -9.34 24.09
C ASP A 363 -12.39 -10.25 23.03
N VAL A 364 -11.08 -10.48 23.10
CA VAL A 364 -10.33 -11.31 22.14
C VAL A 364 -10.13 -12.72 22.70
N ARG A 365 -10.94 -13.67 22.22
CA ARG A 365 -10.87 -15.09 22.64
C ARG A 365 -9.97 -15.93 21.74
N LEU A 366 -8.72 -15.49 21.53
CA LEU A 366 -7.69 -16.24 20.80
C LEU A 366 -6.54 -16.67 21.71
N TYR A 367 -5.98 -17.83 21.41
CA TYR A 367 -4.88 -18.47 22.14
C TYR A 367 -3.84 -19.00 21.15
N ARG A 368 -2.68 -19.46 21.62
CA ARG A 368 -1.58 -19.97 20.77
C ARG A 368 -1.99 -21.12 19.84
N SER A 369 -3.04 -21.89 20.21
CA SER A 369 -3.66 -22.92 19.37
C SER A 369 -4.48 -22.39 18.18
N ALA A 370 -4.69 -21.07 18.05
CA ALA A 370 -5.24 -20.45 16.83
C ALA A 370 -4.15 -20.20 15.79
N PHE A 371 -2.93 -19.91 16.25
CA PHE A 371 -1.77 -19.54 15.43
C PHE A 371 -0.96 -20.76 14.94
N ASN A 372 -1.48 -21.96 15.16
CA ASN A 372 -0.95 -23.22 14.65
C ASN A 372 -2.12 -24.06 14.13
N MET A 373 -2.16 -24.31 12.82
CA MET A 373 -3.23 -25.04 12.14
C MET A 373 -2.61 -26.19 11.35
N THR A 374 -2.92 -27.43 11.75
CA THR A 374 -2.57 -28.64 11.01
C THR A 374 -3.17 -28.59 9.60
N GLU A 375 -2.45 -29.08 8.60
CA GLU A 375 -2.90 -29.18 7.19
C GLU A 375 -3.34 -27.84 6.54
N ALA A 376 -2.94 -26.70 7.12
CA ALA A 376 -3.21 -25.39 6.54
C ALA A 376 -2.50 -25.19 5.19
N SER A 377 -3.20 -24.60 4.23
CA SER A 377 -2.62 -24.25 2.92
C SER A 377 -1.55 -23.15 3.05
N PRO A 378 -0.61 -23.03 2.09
CA PRO A 378 0.46 -22.03 2.16
C PRO A 378 -0.02 -20.58 2.33
N SER A 379 -1.19 -20.22 1.78
CA SER A 379 -1.79 -18.90 1.95
C SER A 379 -2.30 -18.68 3.39
N VAL A 380 -2.95 -19.68 3.99
CA VAL A 380 -3.38 -19.63 5.40
C VAL A 380 -2.16 -19.55 6.33
N VAL A 381 -1.07 -20.25 6.02
CA VAL A 381 0.18 -20.19 6.79
C VAL A 381 0.85 -18.81 6.71
N ASP A 382 0.85 -18.13 5.55
CA ASP A 382 1.34 -16.76 5.46
C ASP A 382 0.41 -15.76 6.17
N ASP A 383 -0.92 -15.90 6.07
CA ASP A 383 -1.86 -15.07 6.82
C ASP A 383 -1.74 -15.26 8.34
N LEU A 384 -1.53 -16.49 8.85
CA LEU A 384 -1.23 -16.74 10.28
C LEU A 384 0.04 -15.99 10.71
N ARG A 385 1.09 -16.02 9.89
CA ARG A 385 2.37 -15.32 10.13
C ARG A 385 2.29 -13.80 9.94
N LYS A 386 1.34 -13.30 9.15
CA LYS A 386 1.03 -11.86 9.01
C LYS A 386 0.23 -11.37 10.21
N ALA A 387 -0.83 -12.08 10.59
CA ALA A 387 -1.64 -11.77 11.78
C ALA A 387 -0.77 -11.77 13.05
N ALA A 388 0.20 -12.70 13.17
CA ALA A 388 1.20 -12.73 14.23
C ALA A 388 2.06 -11.45 14.33
N ARG A 389 2.20 -10.70 13.22
CA ARG A 389 2.91 -9.43 13.08
C ARG A 389 1.95 -8.23 13.05
N GLY A 390 0.73 -8.38 13.56
CA GLY A 390 -0.26 -7.30 13.68
C GLY A 390 -0.96 -6.94 12.36
N ASP A 391 -0.92 -7.81 11.35
CA ASP A 391 -1.76 -7.64 10.15
C ASP A 391 -3.24 -7.92 10.48
N LYS A 392 -4.00 -6.83 10.58
CA LYS A 392 -5.43 -6.80 10.89
C LYS A 392 -6.30 -7.43 9.79
N ASP A 393 -5.83 -7.44 8.55
CA ASP A 393 -6.59 -7.90 7.38
C ASP A 393 -6.35 -9.39 7.13
N ALA A 394 -5.13 -9.87 7.39
CA ALA A 394 -4.86 -11.30 7.54
C ALA A 394 -5.69 -11.90 8.69
N ALA A 395 -5.78 -11.22 9.84
CA ALA A 395 -6.64 -11.64 10.94
C ALA A 395 -8.13 -11.73 10.53
N ALA A 396 -8.64 -10.75 9.74
CA ALA A 396 -10.01 -10.79 9.23
C ALA A 396 -10.22 -11.92 8.21
N ARG A 397 -9.27 -12.16 7.29
CA ARG A 397 -9.30 -13.31 6.36
C ARG A 397 -9.35 -14.64 7.11
N LEU A 398 -8.52 -14.82 8.13
CA LEU A 398 -8.52 -16.03 8.98
C LEU A 398 -9.85 -16.23 9.71
N GLY A 399 -10.49 -15.16 10.18
CA GLY A 399 -11.84 -15.23 10.74
C GLY A 399 -12.86 -15.72 9.71
N ARG A 400 -12.85 -15.14 8.50
CA ARG A 400 -13.79 -15.48 7.42
C ARG A 400 -13.66 -16.92 6.89
N LEU A 401 -12.53 -17.60 7.11
CA LEU A 401 -12.41 -19.06 6.87
C LEU A 401 -13.39 -19.90 7.70
N HIS A 402 -13.77 -19.42 8.88
CA HIS A 402 -14.66 -20.13 9.81
C HIS A 402 -16.15 -19.78 9.62
N THR A 403 -16.49 -18.73 8.89
CA THR A 403 -17.89 -18.29 8.68
C THR A 403 -18.74 -19.31 7.90
N GLN A 404 -18.11 -20.17 7.09
CA GLN A 404 -18.80 -21.14 6.23
C GLN A 404 -19.19 -22.44 6.94
N ARG A 405 -18.85 -22.64 8.22
CA ARG A 405 -19.02 -23.93 8.91
C ARG A 405 -19.69 -23.75 10.28
N GLN A 406 -20.62 -24.65 10.58
CA GLN A 406 -21.67 -24.40 11.59
C GLN A 406 -21.36 -24.96 12.99
N THR A 407 -20.15 -25.45 13.27
CA THR A 407 -19.85 -25.98 14.62
C THR A 407 -19.60 -24.85 15.63
N GLY A 408 -19.93 -25.11 16.91
CA GLY A 408 -19.67 -24.16 18.00
C GLY A 408 -18.19 -23.81 18.20
N ALA A 409 -17.28 -24.73 17.85
CA ALA A 409 -15.85 -24.49 17.86
C ALA A 409 -15.41 -23.51 16.75
N GLU A 410 -15.94 -23.67 15.53
CA GLU A 410 -15.64 -22.77 14.40
C GLU A 410 -16.27 -21.40 14.60
N ARG A 411 -17.50 -21.32 15.11
CA ARG A 411 -18.10 -20.05 15.57
C ARG A 411 -17.21 -19.34 16.59
N SER A 412 -16.62 -20.07 17.55
CA SER A 412 -15.68 -19.50 18.53
C SER A 412 -14.39 -19.00 17.87
N ARG A 413 -13.90 -19.65 16.81
CA ARG A 413 -12.75 -19.18 16.02
C ARG A 413 -13.08 -17.92 15.22
N TYR A 414 -14.25 -17.86 14.57
CA TYR A 414 -14.72 -16.67 13.87
C TYR A 414 -14.79 -15.47 14.84
N GLU A 415 -15.53 -15.60 15.95
CA GLU A 415 -15.68 -14.52 16.94
C GLU A 415 -14.32 -14.06 17.49
N GLY A 416 -13.41 -14.99 17.78
CA GLY A 416 -12.05 -14.68 18.23
C GLY A 416 -11.20 -13.92 17.19
N TRP A 417 -11.15 -14.40 15.95
CA TRP A 417 -10.37 -13.76 14.87
C TRP A 417 -10.92 -12.40 14.48
N MET A 418 -12.24 -12.23 14.41
CA MET A 418 -12.85 -10.94 14.06
C MET A 418 -12.70 -9.92 15.19
N ALA A 419 -12.80 -10.34 16.46
CA ALA A 419 -12.49 -9.47 17.61
C ALA A 419 -11.01 -9.07 17.64
N TYR A 420 -10.10 -9.97 17.25
CA TYR A 420 -8.67 -9.70 17.13
C TYR A 420 -8.34 -8.73 15.99
N ALA A 421 -8.95 -8.90 14.81
CA ALA A 421 -8.85 -7.95 13.71
C ALA A 421 -9.36 -6.55 14.12
N ALA A 422 -10.48 -6.49 14.85
CA ALA A 422 -11.01 -5.25 15.44
C ALA A 422 -10.15 -4.69 16.59
N ALA A 423 -9.27 -5.49 17.21
CA ALA A 423 -8.27 -5.03 18.18
C ALA A 423 -7.02 -4.46 17.49
N LEU A 424 -6.66 -4.98 16.31
CA LEU A 424 -5.65 -4.43 15.41
C LEU A 424 -6.18 -3.27 14.52
N GLY A 425 -7.41 -2.83 14.75
CA GLY A 425 -8.00 -1.63 14.12
C GLY A 425 -8.75 -1.84 12.81
N ASN A 426 -9.11 -3.08 12.44
CA ASN A 426 -10.01 -3.32 11.30
C ASN A 426 -11.48 -3.08 11.72
N GLY A 427 -12.04 -1.96 11.27
CA GLY A 427 -13.42 -1.55 11.55
C GLY A 427 -14.47 -2.33 10.74
N ILE A 428 -14.08 -2.86 9.58
CA ILE A 428 -14.93 -3.72 8.75
C ILE A 428 -15.19 -5.05 9.48
N ALA A 429 -14.13 -5.68 10.01
CA ALA A 429 -14.23 -6.88 10.83
C ALA A 429 -15.02 -6.64 12.13
N SER A 430 -14.90 -5.44 12.74
CA SER A 430 -15.76 -5.03 13.86
C SER A 430 -17.24 -5.01 13.44
N TYR A 431 -17.57 -4.48 12.28
CA TYR A 431 -18.95 -4.43 11.78
C TYR A 431 -19.48 -5.81 11.35
N GLU A 432 -18.67 -6.65 10.70
CA GLU A 432 -19.02 -8.05 10.40
C GLU A 432 -19.30 -8.86 11.67
N LEU A 433 -18.54 -8.63 12.75
CA LEU A 433 -18.79 -9.24 14.06
C LEU A 433 -20.06 -8.68 14.71
N ALA A 434 -20.36 -7.38 14.55
CA ALA A 434 -21.62 -6.81 14.99
C ALA A 434 -22.83 -7.43 14.27
N LEU A 435 -22.76 -7.58 12.94
CA LEU A 435 -23.79 -8.25 12.14
C LEU A 435 -23.96 -9.73 12.51
N HIS A 436 -22.86 -10.43 12.82
CA HIS A 436 -22.91 -11.79 13.37
C HIS A 436 -23.65 -11.81 14.71
N TYR A 437 -23.33 -10.91 15.65
CA TYR A 437 -24.01 -10.85 16.94
C TYR A 437 -25.50 -10.48 16.85
N ARG A 438 -25.94 -9.76 15.80
CA ARG A 438 -27.39 -9.60 15.50
C ARG A 438 -28.04 -10.93 15.10
N LYS A 439 -27.41 -11.70 14.20
CA LYS A 439 -27.93 -12.99 13.67
C LYS A 439 -28.04 -14.12 14.70
N VAL A 440 -27.54 -13.92 15.91
CA VAL A 440 -27.47 -14.91 16.99
C VAL A 440 -28.04 -14.37 18.32
N ASP A 441 -28.91 -13.36 18.22
CA ASP A 441 -29.68 -12.74 19.30
C ASP A 441 -28.83 -12.20 20.47
N GLN A 442 -27.70 -11.55 20.15
CA GLN A 442 -26.79 -10.92 21.12
C GLN A 442 -26.71 -9.39 20.90
N PRO A 443 -27.81 -8.64 21.08
CA PRO A 443 -27.91 -7.23 20.68
C PRO A 443 -26.93 -6.30 21.41
N LEU A 444 -26.56 -6.60 22.66
CA LEU A 444 -25.58 -5.80 23.40
C LEU A 444 -24.17 -5.88 22.78
N LEU A 445 -23.74 -7.09 22.38
CA LEU A 445 -22.46 -7.29 21.70
C LEU A 445 -22.50 -6.70 20.28
N ALA A 446 -23.63 -6.83 19.58
CA ALA A 446 -23.84 -6.16 18.29
C ALA A 446 -23.65 -4.63 18.40
N ALA A 447 -24.31 -3.98 19.35
CA ALA A 447 -24.19 -2.55 19.56
C ALA A 447 -22.76 -2.12 19.95
N GLN A 448 -22.07 -2.90 20.79
CA GLN A 448 -20.69 -2.66 21.18
C GLN A 448 -19.73 -2.69 19.97
N PHE A 449 -19.81 -3.74 19.14
CA PHE A 449 -18.94 -3.87 17.97
C PHE A 449 -19.32 -2.93 16.82
N GLU A 450 -20.58 -2.47 16.75
CA GLU A 450 -21.03 -1.40 15.84
C GLU A 450 -20.50 -0.02 16.26
N SER A 451 -20.48 0.31 17.56
CA SER A 451 -19.85 1.53 18.08
C SER A 451 -18.36 1.55 17.75
N ARG A 452 -17.67 0.46 18.09
CA ARG A 452 -16.25 0.26 17.79
C ARG A 452 -15.91 0.39 16.31
N ALA A 453 -16.80 -0.05 15.40
CA ALA A 453 -16.59 0.12 13.98
C ALA A 453 -16.45 1.61 13.60
N ARG A 454 -17.30 2.48 14.17
CA ARG A 454 -17.26 3.94 14.00
C ARG A 454 -16.06 4.58 14.69
N GLU A 455 -15.71 4.12 15.88
CA GLU A 455 -14.51 4.58 16.62
C GLU A 455 -13.22 4.29 15.84
N LEU A 456 -13.20 3.20 15.07
CA LEU A 456 -12.13 2.84 14.13
C LEU A 456 -12.25 3.55 12.76
N GLY A 457 -13.21 4.47 12.59
CA GLY A 457 -13.41 5.24 11.36
C GLY A 457 -14.08 4.47 10.22
N TYR A 458 -14.65 3.29 10.47
CA TYR A 458 -15.46 2.59 9.46
C TYR A 458 -16.92 3.06 9.50
N THR A 459 -17.42 3.51 8.35
CA THR A 459 -18.82 3.81 8.11
C THR A 459 -19.40 2.73 7.20
N PRO A 460 -20.39 1.95 7.64
CA PRO A 460 -21.03 0.96 6.76
C PRO A 460 -21.82 1.68 5.64
N PRO A 461 -21.78 1.18 4.39
CA PRO A 461 -22.56 1.75 3.30
C PRO A 461 -24.07 1.59 3.52
N PRO A 462 -24.92 2.53 3.03
CA PRO A 462 -26.37 2.50 3.26
C PRO A 462 -27.09 1.22 2.83
N SER A 463 -26.54 0.48 1.87
CA SER A 463 -27.05 -0.82 1.42
C SER A 463 -26.98 -1.93 2.47
N LEU A 464 -26.02 -1.86 3.41
CA LEU A 464 -25.96 -2.77 4.56
C LEU A 464 -26.84 -2.32 5.73
N ASP A 465 -27.35 -1.08 5.70
CA ASP A 465 -28.25 -0.54 6.71
C ASP A 465 -29.66 -1.20 6.67
N HIS A 466 -29.96 -1.97 5.61
CA HIS A 466 -31.10 -2.88 5.57
C HIS A 466 -30.98 -4.07 6.56
N LEU A 467 -29.78 -4.39 7.07
CA LEU A 467 -29.55 -5.38 8.13
C LEU A 467 -29.64 -4.77 9.54
N ARG A 468 -30.17 -3.54 9.66
CA ARG A 468 -30.33 -2.74 10.89
C ARG A 468 -31.79 -2.62 11.35
N LYS A 469 -32.70 -3.25 10.61
CA LYS A 469 -34.12 -3.45 10.90
C LYS A 469 -34.41 -4.95 10.93
#